data_AF-A0A673CFJ7-F1
#
_entry.id   AF-A0A673CFJ7-F1
#
_cell.length_a   1.000
_cell.length_b   1.000
_cell.length_c   1.000
_cell.angle_alpha   90.00
_cell.angle_beta   90.00
_cell.angle_gamma   90.00
#
_symmetry.space_group_name_H-M   'P 1'
#
loop_
_entity.id
_entity.type
_entity.pdbx_description
1 polymer ?
#
loop_
_entity_poly.entity_id
_entity_poly.type
_entity_poly.pdbx_seq_one_letter_code
_entity_poly.pdbx_strand_id
1 'polypeptide(L)'
;MEGRGSLRVRGSKTTKKPEDFPLSGVNESNMRLPMRCLAHNRRVLVLVVVLGLVCLAIVSLPLFETESSVQLDWHVDPAHKQSVHQYIHKVLEGECQPGSARQSLLARLPPSSQITQPFLWKDVPLPDDLFLFSPPFGFRGLQDKLKDLLSLLPDSDSVSKLGQASNKCQRCVVVGNGGILRGLELGPLINQYDIIIRLNSGPLGEFSTDVGNRTSIRMSYPEGTPLAWVDTDTDTLFVAVVYKSVDISWTSAMINKLAVPLWEWLFFWQKVPNQIPLEPHRFRLLNPQVIRETALDLLKYPPPRPRLWGWDQNVPTLGVSALNLASLLCDEVSLAGFGYNLSHQGAPLHYYDHLTMSAMQQQKMHNVDRETELLQSLIKAGTITDLTGGIHCSFCPSLSTRGI
;
A
#
# COMPACT_ATOMS: atom_id res chain seq x y z
N MET A 1 10.49 -27.86 -76.78
CA MET A 1 9.96 -28.41 -78.04
C MET A 1 9.02 -29.54 -77.67
N GLU A 2 7.72 -29.26 -77.72
CA GLU A 2 6.83 -29.74 -78.81
C GLU A 2 6.47 -31.22 -78.61
N GLY A 3 5.22 -31.66 -78.52
CA GLY A 3 3.94 -31.01 -78.71
C GLY A 3 2.87 -32.03 -79.08
N ARG A 4 1.60 -31.59 -79.03
CA ARG A 4 0.37 -32.16 -79.67
C ARG A 4 -0.25 -33.35 -78.92
N GLY A 5 -1.51 -33.29 -78.48
CA GLY A 5 -2.74 -32.94 -79.22
C GLY A 5 -3.27 -34.22 -79.91
N SER A 6 -4.56 -34.58 -80.01
CA SER A 6 -5.84 -33.91 -79.81
C SER A 6 -6.98 -34.96 -80.01
N LEU A 7 -8.06 -34.83 -79.23
CA LEU A 7 -9.51 -35.03 -79.53
C LEU A 7 -10.05 -36.10 -80.53
N ARG A 8 -11.03 -36.91 -80.06
CA ARG A 8 -12.44 -37.06 -80.57
C ARG A 8 -13.15 -38.19 -79.77
N VAL A 9 -14.26 -38.03 -79.03
CA VAL A 9 -15.67 -37.60 -79.26
C VAL A 9 -16.65 -38.72 -79.70
N ARG A 10 -17.70 -38.89 -78.87
CA ARG A 10 -19.08 -39.50 -78.99
C ARG A 10 -19.29 -40.66 -77.99
N GLY A 11 -20.20 -40.61 -77.01
CA GLY A 11 -21.66 -40.31 -77.05
C GLY A 11 -22.42 -41.63 -77.35
N SER A 12 -23.48 -42.12 -76.71
CA SER A 12 -24.46 -41.66 -75.70
C SER A 12 -25.41 -42.86 -75.38
N LYS A 13 -26.07 -42.88 -74.20
CA LYS A 13 -27.39 -43.54 -73.88
C LYS A 13 -27.48 -45.09 -73.83
N THR A 14 -28.26 -45.82 -73.01
CA THR A 14 -29.21 -45.60 -71.88
C THR A 14 -29.71 -46.97 -71.35
N THR A 15 -29.85 -47.13 -70.02
CA THR A 15 -30.87 -47.87 -69.21
C THR A 15 -31.53 -49.20 -69.64
N LYS A 16 -31.48 -50.22 -68.75
CA LYS A 16 -32.60 -50.88 -67.98
C LYS A 16 -32.05 -52.17 -67.29
N LYS A 17 -32.00 -52.24 -65.95
CA LYS A 17 -32.97 -52.74 -64.94
C LYS A 17 -33.06 -54.29 -64.84
N PRO A 18 -32.86 -54.90 -63.65
CA PRO A 18 -33.26 -56.28 -63.37
C PRO A 18 -34.51 -56.39 -62.46
N GLU A 19 -35.32 -57.42 -62.70
CA GLU A 19 -36.43 -58.00 -61.90
C GLU A 19 -35.91 -59.26 -61.17
N ASP A 20 -36.53 -59.86 -60.15
CA ASP A 20 -37.32 -59.51 -58.96
C ASP A 20 -37.58 -60.88 -58.28
N PHE A 21 -37.64 -60.99 -56.94
CA PHE A 21 -38.33 -62.06 -56.19
C PHE A 21 -38.29 -61.74 -54.68
N PRO A 22 -39.29 -62.15 -53.85
CA PRO A 22 -40.42 -61.30 -53.52
C PRO A 22 -40.58 -60.95 -52.02
N LEU A 23 -41.55 -60.07 -51.77
CA LEU A 23 -42.01 -59.44 -50.52
C LEU A 23 -42.73 -60.34 -49.51
N SER A 24 -42.61 -59.96 -48.21
CA SER A 24 -43.61 -59.97 -47.11
C SER A 24 -42.89 -60.32 -45.79
N GLY A 25 -42.82 -59.55 -44.70
CA GLY A 25 -43.42 -58.29 -44.23
C GLY A 25 -42.92 -58.02 -42.79
N VAL A 26 -43.47 -56.99 -42.13
CA VAL A 26 -43.38 -56.62 -40.69
C VAL A 26 -42.54 -55.38 -40.32
N ASN A 27 -43.30 -54.32 -40.02
CA ASN A 27 -43.21 -53.21 -39.04
C ASN A 27 -42.00 -52.27 -38.83
N GLU A 28 -42.40 -51.00 -38.73
CA GLU A 28 -41.68 -49.80 -38.31
C GLU A 28 -40.95 -49.91 -36.96
N SER A 29 -39.71 -49.40 -36.91
CA SER A 29 -39.22 -48.48 -35.86
C SER A 29 -37.76 -48.10 -36.12
N ASN A 30 -37.45 -46.80 -36.23
CA ASN A 30 -36.54 -46.11 -35.30
C ASN A 30 -36.03 -44.72 -35.77
N MET A 31 -36.25 -43.77 -34.86
CA MET A 31 -35.34 -42.72 -34.38
C MET A 31 -34.96 -41.55 -35.32
N ARG A 32 -35.82 -40.53 -35.32
CA ARG A 32 -35.37 -39.12 -35.34
C ARG A 32 -35.10 -38.68 -33.89
N LEU A 33 -33.86 -38.28 -33.58
CA LEU A 33 -33.52 -37.63 -32.31
C LEU A 33 -34.18 -36.23 -32.24
N PRO A 34 -34.85 -35.84 -31.15
CA PRO A 34 -35.54 -34.56 -31.09
C PRO A 34 -34.57 -33.42 -30.71
N MET A 35 -34.54 -32.36 -31.53
CA MET A 35 -33.86 -31.07 -31.30
C MET A 35 -34.18 -30.37 -29.96
N ARG A 36 -35.08 -30.90 -29.14
CA ARG A 36 -35.49 -30.32 -27.85
C ARG A 36 -34.45 -30.51 -26.73
N CYS A 37 -33.60 -31.53 -26.77
CA CYS A 37 -32.60 -31.77 -25.71
C CYS A 37 -31.43 -30.76 -25.73
N LEU A 38 -31.02 -30.28 -26.90
CA LEU A 38 -29.94 -29.29 -27.02
C LEU A 38 -30.32 -27.90 -26.49
N ALA A 39 -31.59 -27.51 -26.68
CA ALA A 39 -32.11 -26.24 -26.17
C ALA A 39 -32.33 -26.27 -24.64
N HIS A 40 -32.72 -27.43 -24.09
CA HIS A 40 -32.88 -27.62 -22.65
C HIS A 40 -31.53 -27.51 -21.92
N ASN A 41 -30.48 -28.17 -22.42
CA ASN A 41 -29.13 -28.09 -21.85
C ASN A 41 -28.54 -26.67 -21.92
N ARG A 42 -28.80 -25.91 -22.99
CA ARG A 42 -28.36 -24.51 -23.08
C ARG A 42 -29.04 -23.61 -22.05
N ARG A 43 -30.35 -23.80 -21.82
CA ARG A 43 -31.10 -23.04 -20.82
C ARG A 43 -30.64 -23.36 -19.40
N VAL A 44 -30.39 -24.64 -19.11
CA VAL A 44 -29.83 -25.07 -17.81
C VAL A 44 -28.43 -24.51 -17.60
N LEU A 45 -27.56 -24.54 -18.61
CA LEU A 45 -26.21 -23.97 -18.52
C LEU A 45 -26.24 -22.46 -18.27
N VAL A 46 -27.11 -21.72 -18.98
CA VAL A 46 -27.29 -20.27 -18.76
C VAL A 46 -27.81 -20.00 -17.34
N LEU A 47 -28.76 -20.79 -16.85
CA LEU A 47 -29.25 -20.68 -15.48
C LEU A 47 -28.16 -20.93 -14.44
N VAL A 48 -27.31 -21.94 -14.65
CA VAL A 48 -26.18 -22.25 -13.74
C VAL A 48 -25.14 -21.13 -13.76
N VAL A 49 -24.82 -20.58 -14.93
CA VAL A 49 -23.88 -19.45 -15.04
C VAL A 49 -24.45 -18.20 -14.39
N VAL A 50 -25.73 -17.88 -14.62
CA VAL A 50 -26.39 -16.72 -14.01
C VAL A 50 -26.48 -16.90 -12.49
N LEU A 51 -26.88 -18.07 -11.99
CA LEU A 51 -26.89 -18.38 -10.56
C LEU A 51 -25.48 -18.31 -9.97
N GLY A 52 -24.47 -18.80 -10.70
CA GLY A 52 -23.07 -18.69 -10.31
C GLY A 52 -22.61 -17.24 -10.19
N LEU A 53 -22.94 -16.39 -11.16
CA LEU A 53 -22.63 -14.95 -11.14
C LEU A 53 -23.42 -14.20 -10.06
N VAL A 54 -24.67 -14.57 -9.81
CA VAL A 54 -25.50 -14.00 -8.73
C VAL A 54 -24.95 -14.42 -7.37
N CYS A 55 -24.57 -15.68 -7.17
CA CYS A 55 -23.90 -16.12 -5.95
C CYS A 55 -22.55 -15.43 -5.77
N LEU A 56 -21.77 -15.27 -6.84
CA LEU A 56 -20.52 -14.53 -6.79
C LEU A 56 -20.77 -13.06 -6.43
N ALA A 57 -21.81 -12.44 -6.98
CA ALA A 57 -22.22 -11.08 -6.65
C ALA A 57 -22.74 -10.98 -5.21
N ILE A 58 -23.47 -11.97 -4.69
CA ILE A 58 -23.93 -12.00 -3.28
C ILE A 58 -22.76 -12.18 -2.31
N VAL A 59 -21.77 -13.01 -2.67
CA VAL A 59 -20.54 -13.20 -1.89
C VAL A 59 -19.59 -12.00 -2.00
N SER A 60 -19.65 -11.27 -3.11
CA SER A 60 -18.85 -10.06 -3.37
C SER A 60 -19.56 -8.76 -2.98
N LEU A 61 -20.87 -8.82 -2.68
CA LEU A 61 -21.59 -7.71 -2.08
C LEU A 61 -21.02 -7.56 -0.67
N PRO A 62 -20.43 -6.40 -0.32
CA PRO A 62 -20.04 -6.18 1.05
C PRO A 62 -21.29 -6.37 1.90
N LEU A 63 -21.25 -7.33 2.82
CA LEU A 63 -22.15 -7.35 3.96
C LEU A 63 -21.89 -6.02 4.67
N PHE A 64 -22.67 -5.00 4.32
CA PHE A 64 -22.77 -3.79 5.09
C PHE A 64 -23.43 -4.19 6.41
N GLU A 65 -22.61 -4.64 7.36
CA GLU A 65 -22.94 -4.42 8.75
C GLU A 65 -23.01 -2.90 8.91
N THR A 66 -24.23 -2.38 8.89
CA THR A 66 -24.53 -1.12 9.55
C THR A 66 -24.41 -1.37 11.04
N GLU A 67 -23.18 -1.50 11.54
CA GLU A 67 -22.94 -1.29 12.96
C GLU A 67 -23.27 0.18 13.24
N SER A 68 -24.35 0.37 13.99
CA SER A 68 -24.69 1.64 14.60
C SER A 68 -23.46 2.16 15.33
N SER A 69 -23.06 3.39 15.01
CA SER A 69 -21.94 4.11 15.61
C SER A 69 -22.09 4.20 17.13
N VAL A 70 -21.55 3.22 17.86
CA VAL A 70 -21.24 3.43 19.27
C VAL A 70 -20.03 4.34 19.27
N GLN A 71 -20.27 5.62 19.54
CA GLN A 71 -19.21 6.56 19.86
C GLN A 71 -18.59 6.04 21.16
N LEU A 72 -17.56 5.19 21.02
CA LEU A 72 -16.74 4.76 22.14
C LEU A 72 -16.17 6.02 22.76
N ASP A 73 -16.69 6.40 23.93
CA ASP A 73 -16.12 7.43 24.78
C ASP A 73 -14.72 6.94 25.18
N TRP A 74 -13.74 7.39 24.41
CA TRP A 74 -12.34 7.04 24.62
C TRP A 74 -11.81 7.88 25.78
N HIS A 75 -11.92 7.32 26.98
CA HIS A 75 -11.41 7.95 28.18
C HIS A 75 -9.92 7.66 28.36
N VAL A 76 -9.12 8.73 28.38
CA VAL A 76 -7.70 8.66 28.74
C VAL A 76 -7.56 9.13 30.19
N ASP A 77 -6.86 8.32 31.01
CA ASP A 77 -6.49 8.71 32.37
C ASP A 77 -5.73 10.04 32.37
N PRO A 78 -6.19 11.09 33.09
CA PRO A 78 -5.53 12.39 33.11
C PRO A 78 -4.06 12.33 33.55
N ALA A 79 -3.70 11.43 34.47
CA ALA A 79 -2.32 11.29 34.93
C ALA A 79 -1.42 10.67 33.83
N HIS A 80 -1.92 9.68 33.09
CA HIS A 80 -1.26 9.17 31.90
C HIS A 80 -1.06 10.26 30.85
N LYS A 81 -2.12 11.01 30.49
CA LYS A 81 -2.05 12.12 29.54
C LYS A 81 -0.99 13.15 29.95
N GLN A 82 -0.98 13.55 31.23
CA GLN A 82 0.03 14.47 31.76
C GLN A 82 1.45 13.93 31.64
N SER A 83 1.65 12.63 31.92
CA SER A 83 2.96 11.97 31.80
C SER A 83 3.47 11.96 30.37
N VAL A 84 2.58 11.68 29.40
CA VAL A 84 2.90 11.74 27.96
C VAL A 84 3.32 13.16 27.55
N HIS A 85 2.55 14.17 27.96
CA HIS A 85 2.85 15.58 27.65
C HIS A 85 4.21 16.00 28.21
N GLN A 86 4.47 15.71 29.49
CA GLN A 86 5.75 16.01 30.15
C GLN A 86 6.93 15.32 29.46
N TYR A 87 6.74 14.07 29.05
CA TYR A 87 7.76 13.32 28.31
C TYR A 87 8.06 13.97 26.95
N ILE A 88 7.04 14.33 26.18
CA ILE A 88 7.23 14.96 24.87
C ILE A 88 7.89 16.34 25.00
N HIS A 89 7.52 17.14 26.02
CA HIS A 89 8.21 18.39 26.33
C HIS A 89 9.69 18.16 26.56
N LYS A 90 10.06 17.17 27.39
CA LYS A 90 11.46 16.81 27.64
C LYS A 90 12.20 16.41 26.35
N VAL A 91 11.54 15.69 25.44
CA VAL A 91 12.12 15.31 24.14
C VAL A 91 12.37 16.55 23.27
N LEU A 92 11.39 17.46 23.18
CA LEU A 92 11.50 18.68 22.38
C LEU A 92 12.55 19.68 22.93
N GLU A 93 12.65 19.78 24.26
CA GLU A 93 13.58 20.65 24.97
C GLU A 93 15.00 20.06 25.09
N GLY A 94 15.17 18.77 24.80
CA GLY A 94 16.47 18.09 24.87
C GLY A 94 17.50 18.67 23.91
N GLU A 95 18.78 18.42 24.19
CA GLU A 95 19.86 18.72 23.23
C GLU A 95 19.72 17.82 22.00
N CYS A 96 19.82 18.40 20.81
CA CYS A 96 19.78 17.61 19.60
C CYS A 96 21.15 17.04 19.24
N GLN A 97 21.18 15.80 18.76
CA GLN A 97 22.35 15.16 18.18
C GLN A 97 22.26 15.05 16.65
N PRO A 98 22.99 15.91 15.89
CA PRO A 98 23.00 15.88 14.44
C PRO A 98 23.34 14.51 13.84
N GLY A 99 22.53 14.05 12.89
CA GLY A 99 22.67 12.77 12.17
C GLY A 99 22.53 11.51 13.03
N SER A 100 22.15 11.62 14.31
CA SER A 100 22.19 10.50 15.26
C SER A 100 21.27 9.35 14.85
N ALA A 101 20.07 9.64 14.35
CA ALA A 101 19.12 8.63 13.90
C ALA A 101 19.68 7.81 12.73
N ARG A 102 20.23 8.48 11.70
CA ARG A 102 20.81 7.78 10.54
C ARG A 102 22.03 6.97 10.92
N GLN A 103 22.95 7.56 11.68
CA GLN A 103 24.18 6.87 12.11
C GLN A 103 23.87 5.61 12.91
N SER A 104 22.90 5.69 13.83
CA SER A 104 22.47 4.56 14.64
C SER A 104 21.79 3.46 13.82
N LEU A 105 21.02 3.81 12.78
CA LEU A 105 20.45 2.84 11.85
C LEU A 105 21.52 2.20 10.97
N LEU A 106 22.45 2.99 10.41
CA LEU A 106 23.56 2.51 9.59
C LEU A 106 24.42 1.49 10.35
N ALA A 107 24.63 1.67 11.65
CA ALA A 107 25.37 0.73 12.50
C ALA A 107 24.73 -0.68 12.59
N ARG A 108 23.45 -0.81 12.20
CA ARG A 108 22.72 -2.09 12.15
C ARG A 108 22.66 -2.69 10.75
N LEU A 109 23.07 -1.93 9.73
CA LEU A 109 23.08 -2.39 8.35
C LEU A 109 24.35 -3.21 8.06
N PRO A 110 24.31 -4.15 7.10
CA PRO A 110 25.50 -4.78 6.56
C PRO A 110 26.52 -3.74 6.04
N PRO A 111 27.84 -3.98 6.16
CA PRO A 111 28.85 -3.08 5.59
C PRO A 111 28.74 -2.87 4.08
N SER A 112 28.08 -3.79 3.36
CA SER A 112 27.84 -3.73 1.93
C SER A 112 26.62 -2.87 1.54
N SER A 113 25.89 -2.32 2.50
CA SER A 113 24.71 -1.50 2.21
C SER A 113 25.12 -0.19 1.51
N GLN A 114 24.45 0.10 0.39
CA GLN A 114 24.71 1.27 -0.42
C GLN A 114 24.16 2.54 0.24
N ILE A 115 24.70 3.71 -0.16
CA ILE A 115 24.13 5.00 0.25
C ILE A 115 22.73 5.12 -0.36
N THR A 116 21.72 5.18 0.51
CA THR A 116 20.31 5.24 0.11
C THR A 116 19.88 6.70 -0.07
N GLN A 117 19.43 7.03 -1.28
CA GLN A 117 18.77 8.31 -1.56
C GLN A 117 17.27 8.22 -1.22
N PRO A 118 16.63 9.26 -0.64
CA PRO A 118 15.24 9.18 -0.21
C PRO A 118 14.25 9.10 -1.37
N PHE A 119 14.55 9.80 -2.48
CA PHE A 119 13.63 9.95 -3.61
C PHE A 119 14.34 9.66 -4.94
N LEU A 120 13.57 9.30 -5.96
CA LEU A 120 14.04 9.27 -7.35
C LEU A 120 13.80 10.64 -8.00
N TRP A 121 14.74 11.04 -8.85
CA TRP A 121 14.75 12.34 -9.52
C TRP A 121 14.85 12.19 -11.03
N LYS A 122 14.40 13.22 -11.74
CA LYS A 122 14.41 13.23 -13.22
C LYS A 122 15.83 13.36 -13.80
N ASP A 123 16.72 14.01 -13.07
CA ASP A 123 18.08 14.41 -13.47
C ASP A 123 19.17 13.50 -12.90
N VAL A 124 18.82 12.54 -12.05
CA VAL A 124 19.75 11.58 -11.45
C VAL A 124 19.67 10.23 -12.18
N PRO A 125 20.80 9.66 -12.64
CA PRO A 125 20.80 8.35 -13.27
C PRO A 125 20.21 7.26 -12.37
N LEU A 126 19.32 6.44 -12.94
CA LEU A 126 18.73 5.31 -12.23
C LEU A 126 19.72 4.14 -12.17
N PRO A 127 19.94 3.53 -10.99
CA PRO A 127 20.86 2.39 -10.89
C PRO A 127 20.23 1.13 -11.49
N ASP A 128 21.04 0.26 -12.10
CA ASP A 128 20.57 -0.95 -12.78
C ASP A 128 19.82 -1.91 -11.85
N ASP A 129 20.20 -1.93 -10.57
CA ASP A 129 19.58 -2.79 -9.55
C ASP A 129 18.13 -2.40 -9.22
N LEU A 130 17.71 -1.18 -9.58
CA LEU A 130 16.33 -0.71 -9.48
C LEU A 130 15.37 -1.58 -10.30
N PHE A 131 15.84 -2.15 -11.41
CA PHE A 131 15.04 -2.97 -12.32
C PHE A 131 15.18 -4.47 -12.05
N LEU A 132 15.97 -4.86 -11.04
CA LEU A 132 16.10 -6.25 -10.64
C LEU A 132 14.88 -6.74 -9.85
N PHE A 133 14.10 -5.88 -9.21
CA PHE A 133 12.95 -6.30 -8.41
C PHE A 133 11.66 -5.66 -8.91
N SER A 134 10.54 -6.36 -8.74
CA SER A 134 9.21 -5.77 -8.95
C SER A 134 8.86 -4.81 -7.82
N PRO A 135 7.88 -3.91 -8.01
CA PRO A 135 7.32 -3.13 -6.91
C PRO A 135 6.92 -4.01 -5.71
N PRO A 136 7.07 -3.53 -4.45
CA PRO A 136 7.57 -2.21 -4.05
C PRO A 136 9.11 -2.13 -3.91
N PHE A 137 9.86 -3.17 -4.28
CA PHE A 137 11.31 -3.24 -4.10
C PHE A 137 12.11 -2.73 -5.31
N GLY A 138 11.43 -2.42 -6.42
CA GLY A 138 12.03 -1.93 -7.65
C GLY A 138 10.97 -1.68 -8.73
N PHE A 139 11.39 -1.59 -9.98
CA PHE A 139 10.55 -1.29 -11.14
C PHE A 139 10.74 -2.26 -12.32
N ARG A 140 11.05 -3.53 -12.04
CA ARG A 140 11.22 -4.58 -13.07
C ARG A 140 10.04 -4.57 -14.06
N GLY A 141 10.32 -4.34 -15.33
CA GLY A 141 9.33 -4.33 -16.42
C GLY A 141 8.49 -3.04 -16.51
N LEU A 142 8.85 -1.99 -15.77
CA LEU A 142 8.13 -0.71 -15.72
C LEU A 142 9.00 0.49 -16.13
N GLN A 143 10.08 0.25 -16.89
CA GLN A 143 11.08 1.25 -17.28
C GLN A 143 10.44 2.49 -17.95
N ASP A 144 9.63 2.28 -18.99
CA ASP A 144 9.04 3.37 -19.76
C ASP A 144 8.05 4.17 -18.91
N LYS A 145 7.18 3.49 -18.16
CA LYS A 145 6.23 4.13 -17.23
C LYS A 145 6.95 4.95 -16.16
N LEU A 146 8.05 4.43 -15.61
CA LEU A 146 8.85 5.12 -14.62
C LEU A 146 9.50 6.37 -15.22
N LYS A 147 10.08 6.27 -16.42
CA LYS A 147 10.68 7.39 -17.13
C LYS A 147 9.65 8.50 -17.40
N ASP A 148 8.45 8.13 -17.83
CA ASP A 148 7.36 9.07 -18.06
C ASP A 148 6.95 9.78 -16.76
N LEU A 149 6.78 9.05 -15.66
CA LEU A 149 6.48 9.65 -14.35
C LEU A 149 7.60 10.59 -13.88
N LEU A 150 8.86 10.16 -13.97
CA LEU A 150 10.01 10.99 -13.55
C LEU A 150 10.08 12.30 -14.34
N SER A 151 9.68 12.31 -15.62
CA SER A 151 9.65 13.54 -16.42
C SER A 151 8.68 14.61 -15.89
N LEU A 152 7.70 14.22 -15.06
CA LEU A 152 6.74 15.12 -14.42
C LEU A 152 7.20 15.62 -13.04
N LEU A 153 8.25 15.03 -12.48
CA LEU A 153 8.74 15.30 -11.13
C LEU A 153 9.84 16.39 -11.16
N PRO A 154 10.07 17.07 -10.03
CA PRO A 154 11.12 18.08 -9.94
C PRO A 154 12.54 17.49 -10.00
N ASP A 155 13.52 18.37 -10.21
CA ASP A 155 14.95 18.04 -10.15
C ASP A 155 15.45 17.85 -8.72
N SER A 156 16.59 17.18 -8.59
CA SER A 156 17.28 16.89 -7.33
C SER A 156 17.64 18.12 -6.50
N ASP A 157 17.86 19.28 -7.12
CA ASP A 157 18.09 20.57 -6.43
C ASP A 157 16.93 20.99 -5.51
N SER A 158 15.75 20.38 -5.69
CA SER A 158 14.59 20.61 -4.84
C SER A 158 14.71 19.97 -3.44
N VAL A 159 15.70 19.09 -3.22
CA VAL A 159 16.01 18.51 -1.89
C VAL A 159 16.58 19.54 -0.95
N SER A 160 17.39 20.45 -1.47
CA SER A 160 18.15 21.43 -0.69
C SER A 160 17.25 22.32 0.19
N LYS A 161 15.96 22.44 -0.16
CA LYS A 161 14.95 23.18 0.62
C LYS A 161 14.38 22.42 1.82
N LEU A 162 14.43 21.08 1.84
CA LEU A 162 13.78 20.28 2.89
C LEU A 162 14.68 19.99 4.10
N GLY A 163 16.00 19.89 3.90
CA GLY A 163 16.90 19.47 5.00
C GLY A 163 18.31 20.05 5.03
N GLN A 164 18.63 21.06 4.22
CA GLN A 164 19.95 21.74 4.28
C GLN A 164 19.87 23.25 4.49
N ALA A 165 18.67 23.82 4.60
CA ALA A 165 18.50 25.28 4.68
C ALA A 165 18.79 25.89 6.06
N SER A 166 19.15 25.11 7.07
CA SER A 166 19.46 25.63 8.40
C SER A 166 20.59 24.86 9.06
N ASN A 167 21.57 25.57 9.66
CA ASN A 167 22.54 24.99 10.61
C ASN A 167 21.87 24.54 11.93
N LYS A 168 20.55 24.31 11.91
CA LYS A 168 19.74 23.90 13.04
C LYS A 168 19.45 22.42 12.90
N CYS A 169 19.52 21.71 14.01
CA CYS A 169 19.09 20.32 14.05
C CYS A 169 17.65 20.19 13.57
N GLN A 170 17.42 19.19 12.73
CA GLN A 170 16.13 18.85 12.19
C GLN A 170 15.50 17.66 12.92
N ARG A 171 14.40 17.92 13.62
CA ARG A 171 13.61 16.92 14.33
C ARG A 171 12.39 16.53 13.54
N CYS A 172 12.20 15.23 13.39
CA CYS A 172 11.10 14.68 12.63
C CYS A 172 10.20 13.83 13.51
N VAL A 173 8.89 13.93 13.26
CA VAL A 173 7.92 13.01 13.82
C VAL A 173 7.20 12.28 12.69
N VAL A 174 7.22 10.96 12.75
CA VAL A 174 6.34 10.12 11.93
C VAL A 174 5.08 9.85 12.74
N VAL A 175 3.95 10.33 12.22
CA VAL A 175 2.64 10.15 12.84
C VAL A 175 1.96 8.97 12.16
N GLY A 176 1.91 7.86 12.87
CA GLY A 176 1.11 6.69 12.52
C GLY A 176 -0.38 6.95 12.74
N ASN A 177 -1.20 6.00 12.30
CA ASN A 177 -2.65 6.15 12.37
C ASN A 177 -3.26 5.53 13.63
N GLY A 178 -2.44 5.03 14.57
CA GLY A 178 -2.90 4.24 15.72
C GLY A 178 -3.93 4.94 16.60
N GLY A 179 -4.93 4.19 17.04
CA GLY A 179 -5.98 4.66 17.95
C GLY A 179 -5.49 5.21 19.29
N ILE A 180 -4.27 4.86 19.71
CA ILE A 180 -3.60 5.36 20.91
C ILE A 180 -3.48 6.91 20.94
N LEU A 181 -3.53 7.58 19.79
CA LEU A 181 -3.48 9.05 19.72
C LEU A 181 -4.74 9.72 20.30
N ARG A 182 -5.87 9.02 20.31
CA ARG A 182 -7.17 9.61 20.66
C ARG A 182 -7.21 10.05 22.13
N GLY A 183 -7.70 11.26 22.37
CA GLY A 183 -7.83 11.86 23.71
C GLY A 183 -6.50 12.25 24.38
N LEU A 184 -5.35 12.05 23.73
CA LEU A 184 -4.06 12.48 24.25
C LEU A 184 -3.82 13.97 24.05
N GLU A 185 -4.53 14.64 23.12
CA GLU A 185 -4.39 16.06 22.80
C GLU A 185 -2.94 16.49 22.49
N LEU A 186 -2.22 15.66 21.73
CA LEU A 186 -0.81 15.90 21.39
C LEU A 186 -0.60 16.91 20.27
N GLY A 187 -1.67 17.42 19.66
CA GLY A 187 -1.60 18.24 18.46
C GLY A 187 -0.66 19.45 18.57
N PRO A 188 -0.74 20.28 19.62
CA PRO A 188 0.19 21.38 19.84
C PRO A 188 1.66 20.95 19.99
N LEU A 189 1.91 19.75 20.51
CA LEU A 189 3.26 19.20 20.70
C LEU A 189 3.82 18.63 19.38
N ILE A 190 2.99 17.89 18.63
CA ILE A 190 3.36 17.37 17.30
C ILE A 190 3.68 18.52 16.34
N ASN A 191 2.91 19.61 16.41
CA ASN A 191 3.11 20.79 15.55
C ASN A 191 4.44 21.52 15.78
N GLN A 192 5.20 21.21 16.85
CA GLN A 192 6.51 21.81 17.13
C GLN A 192 7.67 21.14 16.38
N TYR A 193 7.45 19.97 15.77
CA TYR A 193 8.48 19.30 14.97
C TYR A 193 8.75 20.05 13.66
N ASP A 194 9.98 19.94 13.15
CA ASP A 194 10.42 20.61 11.92
C ASP A 194 9.78 19.95 10.69
N ILE A 195 9.80 18.62 10.64
CA ILE A 195 9.09 17.82 9.62
C ILE A 195 8.11 16.88 10.31
N ILE A 196 6.86 16.93 9.85
CA ILE A 196 5.79 16.02 10.27
C ILE A 196 5.44 15.13 9.08
N ILE A 197 5.74 13.84 9.20
CA ILE A 197 5.45 12.83 8.18
C ILE A 197 4.15 12.10 8.58
N ARG A 198 3.12 12.24 7.77
CA ARG A 198 1.83 11.54 7.94
C ARG A 198 1.66 10.48 6.89
N LEU A 199 0.91 9.43 7.26
CA LEU A 199 0.82 8.20 6.49
C LEU A 199 -0.61 7.93 6.05
N ASN A 200 -0.74 7.44 4.81
CA ASN A 200 -2.01 6.97 4.28
C ASN A 200 -3.16 7.99 4.49
N SER A 201 -4.34 7.49 4.87
CA SER A 201 -5.60 8.23 5.01
C SER A 201 -5.76 8.93 6.37
N GLY A 202 -4.71 9.05 7.19
CA GLY A 202 -4.80 9.71 8.50
C GLY A 202 -5.35 11.13 8.37
N PRO A 203 -6.62 11.40 8.75
CA PRO A 203 -7.25 12.69 8.53
C PRO A 203 -6.78 13.71 9.58
N LEU A 204 -6.93 14.98 9.22
CA LEU A 204 -6.85 16.12 10.13
C LEU A 204 -8.27 16.63 10.39
N GLY A 205 -8.43 17.93 10.68
CA GLY A 205 -9.75 18.53 10.91
C GLY A 205 -10.19 18.32 12.35
N GLU A 206 -11.27 17.56 12.57
CA GLU A 206 -11.80 17.32 13.93
C GLU A 206 -10.82 16.59 14.85
N PHE A 207 -9.87 15.82 14.30
CA PHE A 207 -8.82 15.11 15.04
C PHE A 207 -7.63 16.00 15.40
N SER A 208 -7.58 17.26 14.96
CA SER A 208 -6.39 18.12 15.07
C SER A 208 -5.96 18.37 16.52
N THR A 209 -6.89 18.29 17.48
CA THR A 209 -6.55 18.38 18.91
C THR A 209 -5.57 17.28 19.31
N ASP A 210 -5.80 16.05 18.85
CA ASP A 210 -4.98 14.88 19.17
C ASP A 210 -3.75 14.77 18.27
N VAL A 211 -3.90 15.00 16.97
CA VAL A 211 -2.85 14.66 15.99
C VAL A 211 -2.15 15.87 15.37
N GLY A 212 -2.60 17.09 15.69
CA GLY A 212 -2.09 18.34 15.11
C GLY A 212 -2.74 18.67 13.78
N ASN A 213 -2.36 19.83 13.22
CA ASN A 213 -2.91 20.34 11.96
C ASN A 213 -1.84 20.65 10.90
N ARG A 214 -0.56 20.38 11.20
CA ARG A 214 0.55 20.50 10.25
C ARG A 214 0.90 19.19 9.58
N THR A 215 1.30 19.25 8.31
CA THR A 215 1.80 18.13 7.52
C THR A 215 2.92 18.62 6.60
N SER A 216 4.14 18.17 6.82
CA SER A 216 5.25 18.48 5.92
C SER A 216 5.30 17.49 4.76
N ILE A 217 5.09 16.20 5.07
CA ILE A 217 5.10 15.10 4.10
C ILE A 217 3.87 14.22 4.33
N ARG A 218 3.10 13.99 3.27
CA ARG A 218 2.11 12.92 3.19
C ARG A 218 2.70 11.79 2.36
N MET A 219 3.08 10.69 3.02
CA MET A 219 3.60 9.50 2.35
C MET A 219 2.47 8.50 2.16
N SER A 220 2.16 8.12 0.92
CA SER A 220 1.00 7.30 0.60
C SER A 220 1.09 6.63 -0.78
N TYR A 221 0.11 5.77 -1.07
CA TYR A 221 -0.14 5.10 -2.35
C TYR A 221 -1.63 5.25 -2.70
N PRO A 222 -2.11 4.93 -3.92
CA PRO A 222 -3.47 5.28 -4.36
C PRO A 222 -4.57 4.87 -3.39
N GLU A 223 -4.61 3.60 -2.99
CA GLU A 223 -5.60 3.10 -2.05
C GLU A 223 -5.36 3.61 -0.62
N GLY A 224 -4.12 3.89 -0.24
CA GLY A 224 -3.81 4.46 1.06
C GLY A 224 -4.15 5.95 1.17
N THR A 225 -4.48 6.65 0.08
CA THR A 225 -4.63 8.12 0.08
C THR A 225 -6.06 8.52 0.42
N PRO A 226 -6.28 9.57 1.25
CA PRO A 226 -7.63 9.98 1.62
C PRO A 226 -8.41 10.47 0.40
N LEU A 227 -9.68 10.05 0.28
CA LEU A 227 -10.55 10.41 -0.84
C LEU A 227 -10.79 11.92 -0.94
N ALA A 228 -10.88 12.58 0.21
CA ALA A 228 -10.92 14.03 0.33
C ALA A 228 -9.57 14.49 0.92
N TRP A 229 -8.87 15.34 0.19
CA TRP A 229 -7.62 15.91 0.68
C TRP A 229 -7.90 16.92 1.79
N VAL A 230 -7.22 16.77 2.93
CA VAL A 230 -7.45 17.57 4.14
C VAL A 230 -6.19 18.24 4.69
N ASP A 231 -5.02 17.99 4.09
CA ASP A 231 -3.79 18.69 4.50
C ASP A 231 -3.85 20.14 4.04
N THR A 232 -3.70 21.07 4.98
CA THR A 232 -3.83 22.52 4.74
C THR A 232 -2.51 23.25 4.55
N ASP A 233 -1.38 22.62 4.93
CA ASP A 233 -0.07 23.24 4.81
C ASP A 233 0.30 23.44 3.34
N THR A 234 0.57 24.69 2.96
CA THR A 234 0.90 25.09 1.58
C THR A 234 2.18 24.46 1.05
N ASP A 235 3.06 24.03 1.97
CA ASP A 235 4.34 23.42 1.64
C ASP A 235 4.34 21.88 1.67
N THR A 236 3.18 21.27 1.92
CA THR A 236 3.02 19.80 1.98
C THR A 236 3.59 19.14 0.73
N LEU A 237 4.43 18.13 0.92
CA LEU A 237 4.86 17.23 -0.15
C LEU A 237 4.02 15.95 -0.14
N PHE A 238 3.63 15.49 -1.32
CA PHE A 238 3.10 14.14 -1.50
C PHE A 238 4.21 13.19 -1.95
N VAL A 239 4.57 12.24 -1.09
CA VAL A 239 5.56 11.19 -1.39
C VAL A 239 4.80 9.94 -1.83
N ALA A 240 4.82 9.70 -3.14
CA ALA A 240 4.19 8.55 -3.77
C ALA A 240 5.00 7.27 -3.52
N VAL A 241 4.31 6.23 -3.09
CA VAL A 241 4.84 4.88 -2.92
C VAL A 241 4.18 3.94 -3.92
N VAL A 242 4.98 3.16 -4.64
CA VAL A 242 4.51 2.28 -5.71
C VAL A 242 4.56 0.83 -5.24
N TYR A 243 3.41 0.19 -5.15
CA TYR A 243 3.25 -1.24 -4.87
C TYR A 243 2.90 -2.04 -6.12
N LYS A 244 2.36 -1.41 -7.16
CA LYS A 244 1.97 -2.03 -8.43
C LYS A 244 1.99 -1.04 -9.59
N SER A 245 1.97 -1.55 -10.83
CA SER A 245 2.10 -0.74 -12.05
C SER A 245 1.07 0.39 -12.15
N VAL A 246 -0.18 0.15 -11.75
CA VAL A 246 -1.26 1.16 -11.81
C VAL A 246 -1.05 2.32 -10.83
N ASP A 247 -0.20 2.16 -9.81
CA ASP A 247 0.13 3.27 -8.91
C ASP A 247 0.97 4.34 -9.62
N ILE A 248 1.82 3.93 -10.59
CA ILE A 248 2.56 4.85 -11.45
C ILE A 248 1.59 5.64 -12.33
N SER A 249 0.67 4.94 -13.00
CA SER A 249 -0.35 5.56 -13.85
C SER A 249 -1.21 6.55 -13.06
N TRP A 250 -1.67 6.16 -11.86
CA TRP A 250 -2.46 7.03 -10.98
C TRP A 250 -1.66 8.25 -10.53
N THR A 251 -0.39 8.07 -10.16
CA THR A 251 0.47 9.19 -9.74
C THR A 251 0.66 10.19 -10.88
N SER A 252 0.95 9.70 -12.10
CA SER A 252 1.03 10.56 -13.29
C SER A 252 -0.28 11.30 -13.57
N ALA A 253 -1.43 10.66 -13.35
CA ALA A 253 -2.74 11.29 -13.50
C ALA A 253 -2.97 12.39 -12.44
N MET A 254 -2.60 12.15 -11.18
CA MET A 254 -2.74 13.15 -10.10
C MET A 254 -1.86 14.39 -10.34
N ILE A 255 -0.65 14.19 -10.86
CA ILE A 255 0.26 15.29 -11.22
C ILE A 255 -0.31 16.11 -12.38
N ASN A 256 -0.79 15.45 -13.44
CA ASN A 256 -1.35 16.11 -14.62
C ASN A 256 -2.80 16.60 -14.45
N LYS A 257 -3.42 16.41 -13.28
CA LYS A 257 -4.85 16.71 -13.03
C LYS A 257 -5.80 15.99 -13.98
N LEU A 258 -5.48 14.73 -14.28
CA LEU A 258 -6.28 13.86 -15.15
C LEU A 258 -6.97 12.76 -14.34
N ALA A 259 -8.04 12.22 -14.92
CA ALA A 259 -8.69 11.02 -14.40
C ALA A 259 -7.92 9.76 -14.83
N VAL A 260 -7.93 8.74 -13.97
CA VAL A 260 -7.39 7.43 -14.30
C VAL A 260 -8.38 6.68 -15.23
N PRO A 261 -7.90 5.95 -16.25
CA PRO A 261 -8.77 5.16 -17.11
C PRO A 261 -9.65 4.18 -16.32
N LEU A 262 -10.91 4.03 -16.72
CA LEU A 262 -11.88 3.15 -16.04
C LEU A 262 -11.37 1.70 -15.90
N TRP A 263 -10.62 1.20 -16.87
CA TRP A 263 -10.05 -0.15 -16.83
C TRP A 263 -8.98 -0.33 -15.75
N GLU A 264 -8.19 0.72 -15.46
CA GLU A 264 -7.18 0.64 -14.39
C GLU A 264 -7.83 0.64 -13.01
N TRP A 265 -9.06 1.14 -12.88
CA TRP A 265 -9.82 1.13 -11.63
C TRP A 265 -10.07 -0.29 -11.08
N LEU A 266 -10.12 -1.29 -11.96
CA LEU A 266 -10.29 -2.70 -11.61
C LEU A 266 -9.09 -3.29 -10.85
N PHE A 267 -7.94 -2.61 -10.85
CA PHE A 267 -6.72 -3.06 -10.17
C PHE A 267 -6.50 -2.41 -8.81
N PHE A 268 -7.39 -1.50 -8.40
CA PHE A 268 -7.43 -1.00 -7.03
C PHE A 268 -8.43 -1.83 -6.22
N TRP A 269 -8.00 -2.27 -5.05
CA TRP A 269 -8.86 -3.07 -4.17
C TRP A 269 -9.88 -2.23 -3.39
N GLN A 270 -9.74 -0.90 -3.44
CA GLN A 270 -10.72 0.05 -2.94
C GLN A 270 -10.71 1.33 -3.77
N LYS A 271 -11.65 2.24 -3.47
CA LYS A 271 -11.73 3.53 -4.14
C LYS A 271 -10.48 4.37 -3.86
N VAL A 272 -9.97 5.00 -4.91
CA VAL A 272 -8.82 5.91 -4.86
C VAL A 272 -9.27 7.37 -5.11
N PRO A 273 -8.50 8.37 -4.68
CA PRO A 273 -8.80 9.76 -4.98
C PRO A 273 -8.78 10.03 -6.49
N ASN A 274 -9.66 10.93 -6.93
CA ASN A 274 -9.67 11.39 -8.32
C ASN A 274 -8.76 12.62 -8.54
N GLN A 275 -8.33 13.27 -7.46
CA GLN A 275 -7.45 14.43 -7.52
C GLN A 275 -6.68 14.57 -6.21
N ILE A 276 -5.43 15.03 -6.32
CA ILE A 276 -4.66 15.61 -5.21
C ILE A 276 -4.48 17.10 -5.51
N PRO A 277 -4.91 18.03 -4.65
CA PRO A 277 -4.85 19.47 -4.90
C PRO A 277 -3.46 20.06 -4.62
N LEU A 278 -2.40 19.41 -5.08
CA LEU A 278 -1.01 19.88 -4.97
C LEU A 278 -0.41 20.17 -6.35
N GLU A 279 0.49 21.14 -6.43
CA GLU A 279 1.23 21.43 -7.67
C GLU A 279 2.26 20.33 -8.00
N PRO A 280 2.62 20.10 -9.28
CA PRO A 280 3.57 19.05 -9.69
C PRO A 280 4.89 19.03 -8.91
N HIS A 281 5.46 20.20 -8.61
CA HIS A 281 6.71 20.33 -7.87
C HIS A 281 6.61 19.89 -6.38
N ARG A 282 5.40 19.62 -5.87
CA ARG A 282 5.15 19.08 -4.52
C ARG A 282 5.12 17.56 -4.48
N PHE A 283 5.18 16.89 -5.63
CA PHE A 283 5.25 15.44 -5.68
C PHE A 283 6.69 14.95 -5.57
N ARG A 284 6.87 13.81 -4.90
CA ARG A 284 8.12 13.05 -4.85
C ARG A 284 7.79 11.58 -5.09
N LEU A 285 8.68 10.85 -5.74
CA LEU A 285 8.60 9.40 -5.84
C LEU A 285 9.59 8.80 -4.84
N LEU A 286 9.09 8.00 -3.90
CA LEU A 286 9.96 7.30 -2.96
C LEU A 286 10.94 6.39 -3.72
N ASN A 287 12.21 6.41 -3.34
CA ASN A 287 13.16 5.44 -3.83
C ASN A 287 12.86 4.04 -3.25
N PRO A 288 12.60 3.01 -4.07
CA PRO A 288 12.36 1.64 -3.59
C PRO A 288 13.47 1.07 -2.72
N GLN A 289 14.70 1.59 -2.82
CA GLN A 289 15.80 1.23 -1.93
C GLN A 289 15.48 1.51 -0.46
N VAL A 290 14.69 2.54 -0.14
CA VAL A 290 14.23 2.81 1.24
C VAL A 290 13.40 1.64 1.77
N ILE A 291 12.48 1.10 0.95
CA ILE A 291 11.65 -0.05 1.30
C ILE A 291 12.51 -1.32 1.38
N ARG A 292 13.44 -1.50 0.44
CA ARG A 292 14.33 -2.66 0.39
C ARG A 292 15.29 -2.72 1.58
N GLU A 293 15.93 -1.61 1.94
CA GLU A 293 16.78 -1.47 3.14
C GLU A 293 15.95 -1.77 4.39
N THR A 294 14.72 -1.24 4.47
CA THR A 294 13.80 -1.53 5.59
C THR A 294 13.47 -3.02 5.69
N ALA A 295 13.07 -3.64 4.58
CA ALA A 295 12.62 -5.02 4.54
C ALA A 295 13.76 -6.02 4.77
N LEU A 296 14.81 -5.92 3.96
CA LEU A 296 15.85 -6.94 3.87
C LEU A 296 16.98 -6.71 4.87
N ASP A 297 17.34 -5.45 5.11
CA ASP A 297 18.49 -5.13 5.96
C ASP A 297 18.09 -4.83 7.40
N LEU A 298 17.01 -4.09 7.67
CA LEU A 298 16.58 -3.80 9.04
C LEU A 298 15.71 -4.92 9.62
N LEU A 299 14.65 -5.32 8.91
CA LEU A 299 13.70 -6.35 9.36
C LEU A 299 14.18 -7.79 9.10
N LYS A 300 15.18 -7.96 8.23
CA LYS A 300 15.71 -9.27 7.83
C LYS A 300 14.63 -10.19 7.24
N TYR A 301 13.67 -9.62 6.51
CA TYR A 301 12.68 -10.39 5.79
C TYR A 301 13.31 -11.22 4.67
N PRO A 302 12.67 -12.36 4.31
CA PRO A 302 13.13 -13.14 3.16
C PRO A 302 13.00 -12.32 1.88
N PRO A 303 13.97 -12.43 0.95
CA PRO A 303 13.89 -11.73 -0.33
C PRO A 303 12.63 -12.15 -1.09
N PRO A 304 12.07 -11.25 -1.91
CA PRO A 304 10.87 -11.54 -2.69
C PRO A 304 11.09 -12.73 -3.62
N ARG A 305 10.20 -13.73 -3.53
CA ARG A 305 10.24 -14.92 -4.37
C ARG A 305 8.98 -15.00 -5.23
N PRO A 306 9.09 -15.40 -6.51
CA PRO A 306 7.91 -15.67 -7.32
C PRO A 306 7.13 -16.85 -6.72
N ARG A 307 5.87 -16.63 -6.35
CA ARG A 307 4.94 -17.67 -5.87
C ARG A 307 3.71 -17.73 -6.76
N LEU A 308 3.18 -18.94 -6.95
CA LEU A 308 1.89 -19.15 -7.61
C LEU A 308 0.70 -18.73 -6.72
N TRP A 309 0.81 -18.90 -5.39
CA TRP A 309 -0.26 -18.60 -4.42
C TRP A 309 0.30 -18.09 -3.09
N GLY A 310 -0.46 -17.24 -2.41
CA GLY A 310 -0.13 -16.67 -1.10
C GLY A 310 0.73 -15.40 -1.18
N TRP A 311 0.93 -14.76 -0.04
CA TRP A 311 1.75 -13.54 0.11
C TRP A 311 3.03 -13.89 0.88
N ASP A 312 4.16 -13.33 0.45
CA ASP A 312 5.32 -13.26 1.33
C ASP A 312 5.07 -12.10 2.29
N GLN A 313 5.07 -12.35 3.61
CA GLN A 313 5.02 -11.31 4.64
C GLN A 313 6.36 -10.54 4.70
N ASN A 314 6.82 -10.05 3.55
CA ASN A 314 8.13 -9.47 3.36
C ASN A 314 8.08 -7.99 2.97
N VAL A 315 6.88 -7.42 2.85
CA VAL A 315 6.72 -5.99 2.64
C VAL A 315 6.53 -5.33 4.00
N PRO A 316 7.37 -4.35 4.40
CA PRO A 316 7.18 -3.61 5.63
C PRO A 316 5.93 -2.74 5.56
N THR A 317 5.34 -2.43 6.70
CA THR A 317 4.33 -1.37 6.75
C THR A 317 4.90 -0.04 6.27
N LEU A 318 4.02 0.82 5.78
CA LEU A 318 4.42 2.18 5.40
C LEU A 318 4.99 2.96 6.60
N GLY A 319 4.57 2.64 7.83
CA GLY A 319 5.09 3.24 9.06
C GLY A 319 6.58 3.00 9.27
N VAL A 320 7.03 1.75 9.18
CA VAL A 320 8.45 1.43 9.35
C VAL A 320 9.27 1.92 8.15
N SER A 321 8.70 1.92 6.95
CA SER A 321 9.36 2.52 5.78
C SER A 321 9.52 4.04 5.92
N ALA A 322 8.52 4.72 6.49
CA ALA A 322 8.56 6.14 6.76
C ALA A 322 9.56 6.50 7.86
N LEU A 323 9.76 5.63 8.85
CA LEU A 323 10.85 5.77 9.82
C LEU A 323 12.21 5.80 9.11
N ASN A 324 12.44 4.88 8.18
CA ASN A 324 13.71 4.87 7.43
C ASN A 324 13.86 6.13 6.58
N LEU A 325 12.79 6.56 5.89
CA LEU A 325 12.78 7.82 5.15
C LEU A 325 13.10 9.01 6.08
N ALA A 326 12.49 9.09 7.26
CA ALA A 326 12.74 10.17 8.22
C ALA A 326 14.22 10.21 8.62
N SER A 327 14.86 9.06 8.81
CA SER A 327 16.30 9.02 9.12
C SER A 327 17.18 9.60 8.01
N LEU A 328 16.74 9.56 6.75
CA LEU A 328 17.47 10.14 5.63
C LEU A 328 17.32 11.66 5.54
N LEU A 329 16.29 12.21 6.18
CA LEU A 329 15.92 13.63 6.08
C LEU A 329 16.26 14.41 7.35
N CYS A 330 16.53 13.72 8.47
CA CYS A 330 16.47 14.33 9.80
C CYS A 330 17.59 13.83 10.71
N ASP A 331 17.91 14.65 11.70
CA ASP A 331 18.90 14.33 12.71
C ASP A 331 18.35 13.38 13.77
N GLU A 332 17.13 13.66 14.24
CA GLU A 332 16.40 12.89 15.25
C GLU A 332 15.01 12.50 14.74
N VAL A 333 14.56 11.30 15.10
CA VAL A 333 13.27 10.77 14.66
C VAL A 333 12.44 10.29 15.85
N SER A 334 11.24 10.84 15.95
CA SER A 334 10.20 10.45 16.89
C SER A 334 9.05 9.75 16.16
N LEU A 335 8.37 8.85 16.87
CA LEU A 335 7.17 8.16 16.41
C LEU A 335 6.00 8.51 17.33
N ALA A 336 4.83 8.74 16.75
CA ALA A 336 3.58 8.93 17.48
C ALA A 336 2.46 8.09 16.84
N GLY A 337 1.64 7.43 17.65
CA GLY A 337 0.53 6.61 17.13
C GLY A 337 0.99 5.30 16.50
N PHE A 338 2.11 4.76 16.96
CA PHE A 338 2.62 3.44 16.59
C PHE A 338 2.36 2.43 17.70
N GLY A 339 2.47 1.15 17.34
CA GLY A 339 2.27 0.01 18.24
C GLY A 339 0.95 -0.69 18.00
N TYR A 340 0.98 -2.02 18.07
CA TYR A 340 -0.19 -2.86 17.93
C TYR A 340 -0.34 -3.69 19.21
N ASN A 341 -1.36 -3.38 20.01
CA ASN A 341 -1.72 -4.25 21.14
C ASN A 341 -2.62 -5.38 20.63
N LEU A 342 -2.00 -6.38 19.98
CA LEU A 342 -2.72 -7.51 19.39
C LEU A 342 -3.42 -8.38 20.44
N SER A 343 -3.05 -8.28 21.71
CA SER A 343 -3.75 -8.96 22.81
C SER A 343 -5.13 -8.34 23.11
N HIS A 344 -5.35 -7.08 22.74
CA HIS A 344 -6.61 -6.36 22.97
C HIS A 344 -7.34 -6.15 21.63
N GLN A 345 -7.96 -7.22 21.11
CA GLN A 345 -8.59 -7.22 19.78
C GLN A 345 -9.65 -6.13 19.56
N GLY A 346 -10.37 -5.71 20.61
CA GLY A 346 -11.39 -4.67 20.56
C GLY A 346 -10.85 -3.23 20.66
N ALA A 347 -9.54 -3.05 20.88
CA ALA A 347 -8.96 -1.71 20.92
C ALA A 347 -9.02 -1.06 19.51
N PRO A 348 -9.24 0.26 19.41
CA PRO A 348 -9.26 0.96 18.13
C PRO A 348 -7.94 0.81 17.37
N LEU A 349 -8.04 0.44 16.09
CA LEU A 349 -6.92 0.40 15.16
C LEU A 349 -6.49 1.78 14.75
N HIS A 350 -7.45 2.61 14.34
CA HIS A 350 -7.17 3.98 13.98
C HIS A 350 -7.79 4.99 14.93
N TYR A 351 -7.23 6.20 14.95
CA TYR A 351 -7.78 7.30 15.74
C TYR A 351 -9.05 7.91 15.13
N TYR A 352 -9.37 7.59 13.87
CA TYR A 352 -10.40 8.26 13.07
C TYR A 352 -11.54 7.37 12.58
N ASP A 353 -11.43 6.05 12.73
CA ASP A 353 -12.47 5.10 12.32
C ASP A 353 -12.81 4.12 13.45
N HIS A 354 -13.71 3.19 13.15
CA HIS A 354 -14.18 2.18 14.09
C HIS A 354 -13.48 0.82 13.89
N LEU A 355 -12.45 0.75 13.05
CA LEU A 355 -11.71 -0.50 12.89
C LEU A 355 -11.02 -0.84 14.21
N THR A 356 -10.99 -2.13 14.53
CA THR A 356 -10.39 -2.64 15.76
C THR A 356 -9.10 -3.38 15.46
N MET A 357 -8.27 -3.63 16.48
CA MET A 357 -7.02 -4.40 16.38
C MET A 357 -7.20 -5.75 15.67
N SER A 358 -8.38 -6.35 15.76
CA SER A 358 -8.71 -7.59 15.04
C SER A 358 -8.51 -7.49 13.52
N ALA A 359 -8.77 -6.33 12.91
CA ALA A 359 -8.54 -6.10 11.48
C ALA A 359 -7.05 -6.17 11.12
N MET A 360 -6.15 -5.79 12.03
CA MET A 360 -4.71 -5.89 11.81
C MET A 360 -4.22 -7.36 11.82
N GLN A 361 -4.82 -8.21 12.66
CA GLN A 361 -4.48 -9.64 12.72
C GLN A 361 -4.84 -10.39 11.43
N GLN A 362 -5.82 -9.87 10.66
CA GLN A 362 -6.22 -10.44 9.38
C GLN A 362 -5.28 -10.02 8.23
N GLN A 363 -4.39 -9.05 8.43
CA GLN A 363 -3.45 -8.58 7.42
C GLN A 363 -2.35 -9.61 7.18
N LYS A 364 -2.29 -10.14 5.96
CA LYS A 364 -1.33 -11.20 5.57
C LYS A 364 -0.08 -10.68 4.87
N MET A 365 0.01 -9.37 4.62
CA MET A 365 1.09 -8.76 3.83
C MET A 365 2.29 -8.34 4.67
N HIS A 366 2.07 -8.01 5.94
CA HIS A 366 3.08 -7.46 6.85
C HIS A 366 3.31 -8.41 8.04
N ASN A 367 4.54 -8.44 8.55
CA ASN A 367 4.86 -9.12 9.81
C ASN A 367 5.02 -8.08 10.92
N VAL A 368 3.89 -7.65 11.48
CA VAL A 368 3.86 -6.60 12.51
C VAL A 368 4.55 -6.98 13.81
N ASP A 369 4.67 -8.28 14.12
CA ASP A 369 5.42 -8.75 15.28
C ASP A 369 6.90 -8.43 15.09
N ARG A 370 7.46 -8.77 13.94
CA ARG A 370 8.87 -8.49 13.62
C ARG A 370 9.15 -6.99 13.54
N GLU A 371 8.20 -6.21 13.01
CA GLU A 371 8.29 -4.75 13.04
C GLU A 371 8.31 -4.21 14.46
N THR A 372 7.45 -4.72 15.33
CA THR A 372 7.39 -4.33 16.75
C THR A 372 8.72 -4.64 17.45
N GLU A 373 9.30 -5.82 17.23
CA GLU A 373 10.61 -6.20 17.77
C GLU A 373 11.74 -5.24 17.33
N LEU A 374 11.75 -4.88 16.04
CA LEU A 374 12.73 -3.91 15.52
C LEU A 374 12.54 -2.56 16.21
N LEU A 375 11.31 -2.02 16.24
CA LEU A 375 11.02 -0.72 16.81
C LEU A 375 11.37 -0.67 18.30
N GLN A 376 11.02 -1.71 19.07
CA GLN A 376 11.43 -1.82 20.48
C GLN A 376 12.95 -1.80 20.65
N SER A 377 13.68 -2.51 19.78
CA SER A 377 15.14 -2.53 19.81
C SER A 377 15.75 -1.16 19.47
N LEU A 378 15.15 -0.39 18.57
CA LEU A 378 15.59 0.96 18.20
C LEU A 378 15.33 1.96 19.34
N ILE A 379 14.15 1.89 19.97
CA ILE A 379 13.79 2.75 21.10
C ILE A 379 14.72 2.49 22.30
N LYS A 380 14.93 1.22 22.67
CA LYS A 380 15.83 0.86 23.78
C LYS A 380 17.27 1.31 23.56
N ALA A 381 17.70 1.41 22.31
CA ALA A 381 19.03 1.88 21.94
C ALA A 381 19.13 3.41 21.83
N GLY A 382 18.03 4.15 22.04
CA GLY A 382 17.98 5.60 21.85
C GLY A 382 18.08 6.05 20.39
N THR A 383 17.90 5.14 19.43
CA THR A 383 17.96 5.47 17.99
C THR A 383 16.75 6.29 17.53
N ILE A 384 15.58 6.02 18.13
CA ILE A 384 14.31 6.70 17.85
C ILE A 384 13.54 6.85 19.16
N THR A 385 12.58 7.77 19.18
CA THR A 385 11.75 8.06 20.36
C THR A 385 10.30 7.66 20.12
N ASP A 386 9.70 6.83 20.99
CA ASP A 386 8.25 6.59 20.99
C ASP A 386 7.56 7.58 21.92
N LEU A 387 6.82 8.53 21.35
CA LEU A 387 6.13 9.60 22.08
C LEU A 387 4.87 9.11 22.79
N THR A 388 4.23 8.07 22.26
CA THR A 388 2.93 7.57 22.73
C THR A 388 3.04 6.35 23.64
N GLY A 389 4.21 5.71 23.68
CA GLY A 389 4.47 4.53 24.50
C GLY A 389 3.77 3.25 24.01
N GLY A 390 3.22 3.26 22.79
CA GLY A 390 2.52 2.12 22.20
C GLY A 390 3.44 0.97 21.78
N ILE A 391 4.74 1.23 21.59
CA ILE A 391 5.76 0.22 21.29
C ILE A 391 6.56 -0.10 22.56
N HIS A 392 7.06 0.94 23.23
CA HIS A 392 7.80 0.83 24.49
C HIS A 392 7.63 2.13 25.30
N CYS A 393 6.88 2.04 26.40
CA CYS A 393 6.59 3.20 27.23
C CYS A 393 7.79 3.60 28.12
N SER A 394 8.57 4.56 27.64
CA SER A 394 9.79 5.06 28.31
C SER A 394 9.50 5.99 29.51
N PHE A 395 8.25 6.41 29.67
CA PHE A 395 7.77 7.28 30.76
C PHE A 395 6.78 6.56 31.69
N CYS A 396 6.48 5.28 31.44
CA CYS A 396 5.66 4.49 32.34
C CYS A 396 6.52 4.02 33.53
N PRO A 397 5.94 3.89 34.74
CA PRO A 397 6.63 3.25 35.85
C PRO A 397 7.09 1.85 35.43
N SER A 398 8.37 1.53 35.63
CA SER A 398 8.80 0.14 35.58
C SER A 398 7.92 -0.64 36.57
N LEU A 399 7.31 -1.73 36.14
CA LEU A 399 6.72 -2.71 37.05
C LEU A 399 7.85 -3.22 37.95
N SER A 400 8.09 -2.49 39.03
CA SER A 400 8.89 -2.97 40.14
C SER A 400 8.20 -4.24 40.59
N THR A 401 8.93 -5.35 40.52
CA THR A 401 8.68 -6.53 41.33
C THR A 401 8.50 -6.07 42.78
N ARG A 402 7.27 -5.73 43.15
CA ARG A 402 6.84 -5.74 44.55
C ARG A 402 6.76 -7.20 44.93
N GLY A 403 7.91 -7.75 45.31
CA GLY A 403 7.93 -8.89 46.20
C GLY A 403 7.22 -8.50 47.48
N ILE A 404 6.12 -9.20 47.77
CA ILE A 404 5.72 -9.63 49.11
C ILE A 404 5.24 -11.07 48.93
#